data_AF-A0A947IZ20-F1
#
_entry.id   AF-A0A947IZ20-F1
#
_cell.length_a   1.000
_cell.length_b   1.000
_cell.length_c   1.000
_cell.angle_alpha   90.00
_cell.angle_beta   90.00
_cell.angle_gamma   90.00
#
_symmetry.space_group_name_H-M   'P 1'
#
loop_
_entity.id
_entity.type
_entity.pdbx_description
1 polymer ?
#
loop_
_entity_poly.entity_id
_entity_poly.type
_entity_poly.pdbx_seq_one_letter_code
_entity_poly.pdbx_strand_id
1 'polypeptide(L)'
;MSKVKNKVIFIFILLLVDGIGSAKIANVKEPNVAGSFYPGEKKQLYSTIIRFLKNVPKADIKKTPWAIIAPHAGYMYSGQTAAYAYKQLEETKIRAPIDGKVIESYVH
;
A
#
# COMPACT_ATOMS: atom_id res chain seq x y z
N MET A 1 -22.54 -14.00 -54.29
CA MET A 1 -22.98 -13.14 -53.17
C MET A 1 -22.50 -13.57 -51.76
N SER A 2 -21.58 -14.54 -51.61
CA SER A 2 -21.15 -15.07 -50.30
C SER A 2 -19.87 -14.45 -49.73
N LYS A 3 -18.95 -13.95 -50.57
CA LYS A 3 -17.65 -13.39 -50.13
C LYS A 3 -17.75 -12.07 -49.37
N VAL A 4 -18.80 -11.27 -49.61
CA VAL A 4 -18.98 -9.95 -48.97
C VAL A 4 -19.53 -10.08 -47.55
N LYS A 5 -20.46 -11.03 -47.33
CA LYS A 5 -21.05 -11.28 -46.00
C LYS A 5 -20.01 -11.70 -44.96
N ASN A 6 -19.05 -12.53 -45.37
CA ASN A 6 -17.99 -13.01 -44.47
C ASN A 6 -16.96 -11.92 -44.14
N LYS A 7 -16.69 -10.98 -45.06
CA LYS A 7 -15.82 -9.81 -44.80
C LYS A 7 -16.47 -8.82 -43.83
N VAL A 8 -17.78 -8.59 -43.94
CA VAL A 8 -18.53 -7.68 -43.05
C VAL A 8 -18.60 -8.24 -41.62
N ILE A 9 -18.82 -9.55 -41.47
CA ILE A 9 -18.79 -10.22 -40.16
C ILE A 9 -17.40 -10.13 -39.53
N PHE A 10 -16.33 -10.30 -40.31
CA PHE A 10 -14.96 -10.17 -39.80
C PHE A 10 -14.63 -8.74 -39.35
N ILE A 11 -15.09 -7.72 -40.08
CA ILE A 11 -14.92 -6.30 -39.72
C ILE A 11 -15.70 -5.95 -38.44
N PHE A 12 -16.90 -6.50 -38.26
CA PHE A 12 -17.70 -6.31 -37.05
C PHE A 12 -17.09 -6.98 -35.82
N ILE A 13 -16.45 -8.15 -35.99
CA ILE A 13 -15.73 -8.84 -34.90
C ILE A 13 -14.45 -8.09 -34.53
N LEU A 14 -13.73 -7.51 -35.50
CA LEU A 14 -12.53 -6.72 -35.25
C LEU A 14 -12.85 -5.44 -34.43
N LEU A 15 -13.95 -4.76 -34.75
CA LEU A 15 -14.40 -3.54 -34.06
C LEU A 15 -14.91 -3.79 -32.62
N LEU A 16 -15.22 -5.03 -32.24
CA LEU A 16 -15.67 -5.37 -30.89
C LEU A 16 -14.51 -5.65 -29.91
N VAL A 17 -13.28 -5.82 -30.39
CA VAL A 17 -12.11 -6.12 -29.53
C VAL A 17 -11.44 -4.83 -29.00
N ASP A 18 -11.62 -3.69 -29.68
CA ASP A 18 -11.02 -2.41 -29.29
C ASP A 18 -11.75 -1.71 -28.12
N GLY A 19 -12.84 -2.31 -27.61
CA GLY A 19 -13.71 -1.75 -26.59
C GLY A 19 -13.41 -2.17 -25.14
N ILE A 20 -12.31 -2.89 -24.87
CA ILE A 20 -11.91 -3.16 -23.49
C ILE A 20 -11.20 -1.92 -22.95
N GLY A 21 -12.00 -1.05 -22.34
CA GLY A 21 -11.58 0.23 -21.78
C GLY A 21 -10.29 0.11 -20.95
N SER A 22 -9.30 0.92 -21.32
CA SER A 22 -8.23 1.28 -20.40
C SER A 22 -8.85 1.96 -19.18
N ALA A 23 -9.05 1.18 -18.11
CA ALA A 23 -9.17 1.75 -16.78
C ALA A 23 -7.94 2.64 -16.59
N LYS A 24 -8.14 3.93 -16.27
CA LYS A 24 -7.04 4.81 -15.89
C LYS A 24 -6.31 4.17 -14.73
N ILE A 25 -5.17 3.54 -15.00
CA ILE A 25 -4.24 3.12 -13.96
C ILE A 25 -3.83 4.42 -13.28
N ALA A 26 -4.30 4.64 -12.05
CA ALA A 26 -3.78 5.71 -11.22
C ALA A 26 -2.25 5.59 -11.24
N ASN A 27 -1.53 6.68 -11.50
CA ASN A 27 -0.08 6.63 -11.67
C ASN A 27 0.56 6.12 -10.37
N VAL A 28 0.83 4.81 -10.29
CA VAL A 28 1.33 4.16 -9.09
C VAL A 28 2.81 4.51 -8.94
N LYS A 29 3.16 5.15 -7.83
CA LYS A 29 4.56 5.42 -7.51
C LYS A 29 5.23 4.14 -7.03
N GLU A 30 6.20 3.66 -7.81
CA GLU A 30 7.02 2.53 -7.42
C GLU A 30 7.90 2.84 -6.19
N PRO A 31 8.22 1.83 -5.36
CA PRO A 31 9.03 2.01 -4.17
C PRO A 31 10.52 2.16 -4.52
N ASN A 32 10.99 3.40 -4.66
CA ASN A 32 12.35 3.73 -5.11
C ASN A 32 13.51 3.31 -4.17
N VAL A 33 13.21 2.90 -2.93
CA VAL A 33 14.23 2.54 -1.91
C VAL A 33 14.04 1.13 -1.34
N ALA A 34 13.15 0.34 -1.93
CA ALA A 34 13.01 -1.08 -1.60
C ALA A 34 14.30 -1.83 -1.96
N GLY A 35 14.73 -2.72 -1.07
CA GLY A 35 16.00 -3.47 -1.20
C GLY A 35 17.23 -2.72 -0.67
N SER A 36 17.18 -1.39 -0.50
CA SER A 36 18.29 -0.62 0.07
C SER A 36 17.99 -0.11 1.48
N PHE A 37 16.87 0.59 1.69
CA PHE A 37 16.47 1.11 3.00
C PHE A 37 15.75 0.07 3.85
N TYR A 38 15.01 -0.83 3.21
CA TYR A 38 14.25 -1.91 3.84
C TYR A 38 14.18 -3.12 2.91
N PRO A 39 13.85 -4.32 3.42
CA PRO A 39 13.75 -5.51 2.58
C PRO A 39 12.85 -5.31 1.35
N GLY A 40 13.35 -5.65 0.16
CA GLY A 40 12.58 -5.51 -1.09
C GLY A 40 11.48 -6.57 -1.25
N GLU A 41 11.60 -7.69 -0.56
CA GLU A 41 10.62 -8.78 -0.58
C GLU A 41 9.56 -8.59 0.52
N LYS A 42 8.29 -8.72 0.15
CA LYS A 42 7.13 -8.42 1.00
C LYS A 42 7.10 -9.25 2.28
N LYS A 43 7.34 -10.56 2.21
CA LYS A 43 7.31 -11.47 3.37
C LYS A 43 8.45 -11.17 4.34
N GLN A 44 9.64 -10.84 3.84
CA GLN A 44 10.78 -10.41 4.64
C GLN A 44 10.53 -9.05 5.30
N LEU A 45 9.97 -8.08 4.57
CA LEU A 45 9.58 -6.79 5.12
C LEU A 45 8.55 -6.95 6.25
N TYR A 46 7.50 -7.73 6.00
CA TYR A 46 6.45 -8.00 6.97
C TYR A 46 7.02 -8.62 8.26
N SER A 47 7.77 -9.72 8.14
CA SER A 47 8.37 -10.38 9.30
C SER A 47 9.33 -9.47 10.07
N THR A 48 10.07 -8.61 9.37
CA THR A 48 10.94 -7.60 9.97
C THR A 48 10.16 -6.58 10.80
N ILE A 49 9.08 -6.02 10.25
CA ILE A 49 8.22 -5.06 10.95
C ILE A 49 7.55 -5.69 12.17
N ILE A 50 6.98 -6.89 12.02
CA ILE A 50 6.33 -7.60 13.13
C ILE A 50 7.33 -7.88 14.26
N ARG A 51 8.57 -8.27 13.93
CA ARG A 51 9.62 -8.46 14.93
C ARG A 51 9.91 -7.17 15.70
N PHE A 52 10.04 -6.03 15.00
CA PHE A 52 10.30 -4.76 15.67
C PHE A 52 9.14 -4.36 16.61
N LEU A 53 7.89 -4.52 16.16
CA LEU A 53 6.70 -4.20 16.97
C LEU A 53 6.56 -5.12 18.19
N LYS A 54 6.88 -6.41 18.06
CA LYS A 54 6.85 -7.38 19.17
C LYS A 54 7.87 -7.07 20.26
N ASN A 55 8.98 -6.44 19.92
CA ASN A 55 10.04 -6.08 20.87
C ASN A 55 9.72 -4.80 21.67
N VAL A 56 8.58 -4.16 21.43
CA VAL A 56 8.19 -2.91 22.06
C VAL A 56 6.96 -3.15 22.94
N PRO A 57 7.02 -2.83 24.25
CA PRO A 57 5.84 -2.83 25.08
C PRO A 57 4.90 -1.67 24.70
N LYS A 58 3.59 -1.93 24.76
CA LYS A 58 2.58 -0.87 24.66
C LYS A 58 2.61 -0.05 25.95
N ALA A 59 2.74 1.27 25.83
CA ALA A 59 2.67 2.17 26.97
C ALA A 59 1.21 2.39 27.37
N ASP A 60 0.96 2.61 28.66
CA ASP A 60 -0.36 2.97 29.18
C ASP A 60 -0.66 4.45 28.87
N ILE A 61 -1.04 4.72 27.61
CA ILE A 61 -1.41 6.05 27.14
C ILE A 61 -2.92 6.18 27.20
N LYS A 62 -3.42 6.98 28.16
CA LYS A 62 -4.87 7.17 28.41
C LYS A 62 -5.64 7.81 27.24
N LYS A 63 -4.94 8.41 26.28
CA LYS A 63 -5.54 9.10 25.12
C LYS A 63 -4.76 8.75 23.87
N THR A 64 -5.47 8.66 22.74
CA THR A 64 -4.83 8.54 21.43
C THR A 64 -3.82 9.67 21.20
N PRO A 65 -2.56 9.36 20.81
CA PRO A 65 -1.59 10.38 20.44
C PRO A 65 -2.09 11.23 19.27
N TRP A 66 -1.94 12.55 19.36
CA TRP A 66 -2.27 13.46 18.25
C TRP A 66 -1.22 13.42 17.14
N ALA A 67 0.03 13.10 17.49
CA ALA A 67 1.14 12.95 16.58
C ALA A 67 2.13 11.90 17.10
N ILE A 68 2.93 11.35 16.17
CA ILE A 68 4.11 10.52 16.47
C ILE A 68 5.31 11.08 15.72
N ILE A 69 6.51 10.82 16.24
CA ILE A 69 7.78 11.15 15.57
C ILE A 69 8.55 9.85 15.41
N ALA A 70 9.01 9.57 14.19
CA ALA A 70 9.78 8.38 13.87
C ALA A 70 10.98 8.73 12.98
N PRO A 71 12.14 8.09 13.19
CA PRO A 71 13.30 8.24 12.31
C PRO A 71 13.04 7.61 10.93
N HIS A 72 13.68 8.16 9.89
CA HIS A 72 13.48 7.75 8.49
C HIS A 72 14.72 7.12 7.83
N ALA A 73 15.71 6.68 8.62
CA ALA A 73 16.87 5.97 8.09
C ALA A 73 16.51 4.53 7.69
N GLY A 74 17.45 3.82 7.07
CA GLY A 74 17.27 2.41 6.73
C GLY A 74 16.90 1.58 7.97
N TYR A 75 16.06 0.57 7.79
CA TYR A 75 15.47 -0.23 8.87
C TYR A 75 16.50 -0.96 9.73
N MET A 76 17.67 -1.28 9.16
CA MET A 76 18.81 -1.83 9.90
C MET A 76 19.27 -0.90 11.03
N TYR A 77 19.16 0.42 10.85
CA TYR A 77 19.64 1.42 11.80
C TYR A 77 18.53 1.96 12.69
N SER A 78 17.34 2.19 12.12
CA SER A 78 16.28 2.92 12.83
C SER A 78 14.94 2.20 12.94
N GLY A 79 14.82 0.98 12.39
CA GLY A 79 13.55 0.25 12.36
C GLY A 79 13.02 -0.08 13.75
N GLN A 80 13.88 -0.55 14.65
CA GLN A 80 13.50 -0.85 16.04
C GLN A 80 13.11 0.42 16.82
N THR A 81 13.79 1.54 16.58
CA THR A 81 13.46 2.83 17.20
C THR A 81 12.12 3.37 16.69
N ALA A 82 11.86 3.30 15.38
CA ALA A 82 10.57 3.69 14.81
C ALA A 82 9.41 2.87 15.40
N ALA A 83 9.63 1.59 15.69
CA ALA A 83 8.60 0.73 16.30
C ALA A 83 8.14 1.22 17.68
N TYR A 84 8.98 1.92 18.46
CA TYR A 84 8.54 2.53 19.72
C TYR A 84 7.40 3.52 19.54
N ALA A 85 7.40 4.28 18.44
CA ALA A 85 6.35 5.23 18.11
C ALA A 85 5.10 4.53 17.54
N TYR A 86 5.29 3.65 16.55
CA TYR A 86 4.18 2.98 15.87
C TYR A 86 3.41 2.01 16.77
N LYS A 87 4.08 1.30 17.69
CA LYS A 87 3.42 0.38 18.62
C LYS A 87 2.36 1.06 19.49
N GLN A 88 2.52 2.35 19.76
CA GLN A 88 1.56 3.12 20.57
C GLN A 88 0.26 3.43 19.83
N LEU A 89 0.23 3.22 18.52
CA LEU A 89 -0.96 3.39 17.70
C LEU A 89 -1.77 2.10 17.55
N GLU A 90 -1.30 0.96 18.06
CA GLU A 90 -2.04 -0.30 18.06
C GLU A 90 -3.41 -0.12 18.71
N GLU A 91 -4.48 -0.62 18.06
CA GLU A 91 -5.90 -0.46 18.45
C GLU A 91 -6.41 0.99 18.41
N THR A 92 -5.62 1.94 17.92
CA THR A 92 -6.09 3.30 17.68
C THR A 92 -6.88 3.36 16.38
N LYS A 93 -8.03 4.05 16.43
CA LYS A 93 -8.75 4.48 15.23
C LYS A 93 -8.03 5.67 14.62
N ILE A 94 -7.41 5.46 13.46
CA ILE A 94 -6.79 6.55 12.71
C ILE A 94 -7.67 6.93 11.54
N ARG A 95 -7.92 8.24 11.41
CA ARG A 95 -8.63 8.86 10.30
C ARG A 95 -7.59 9.40 9.32
N ALA A 96 -7.23 8.62 8.30
CA ALA A 96 -6.28 9.06 7.28
C ALA A 96 -7.05 9.66 6.09
N PRO A 97 -6.75 10.90 5.66
CA PRO A 97 -7.20 11.38 4.37
C PRO A 97 -6.37 10.68 3.29
N ILE A 98 -7.00 9.77 2.54
CA ILE A 98 -6.43 9.19 1.32
C ILE A 98 -7.25 9.74 0.16
N ASP A 99 -6.60 10.52 -0.71
CA ASP A 99 -7.23 11.11 -1.91
C ASP A 99 -8.53 11.89 -1.63
N GLY A 100 -8.54 12.68 -0.56
CA GLY A 100 -9.71 13.48 -0.14
C GLY A 100 -10.87 12.67 0.45
N LYS A 101 -10.72 11.34 0.56
CA LYS A 101 -11.64 10.47 1.27
C LYS A 101 -11.07 10.11 2.63
N VAL A 102 -11.92 10.18 3.64
CA VAL A 102 -11.62 9.65 4.95
C VAL A 102 -11.87 8.15 4.91
N ILE A 103 -10.85 7.37 5.22
CA ILE A 103 -11.02 5.98 5.62
C ILE A 103 -10.84 5.86 7.13
N GLU A 104 -11.73 5.10 7.77
CA GLU A 104 -11.56 4.69 9.16
C GLU A 104 -10.90 3.31 9.14
N SER A 105 -9.64 3.25 9.57
CA SER A 105 -8.89 2.00 9.64
C SER A 105 -8.32 1.83 11.04
N TYR A 106 -8.45 0.63 11.59
CA TYR A 106 -7.74 0.27 12.81
C TYR A 106 -6.30 -0.10 12.46
N VAL A 107 -5.36 0.36 13.29
CA VAL A 107 -4.02 -0.20 13.30
C VAL A 107 -4.09 -1.53 14.04
N HIS A 108 -4.05 -2.62 13.28
CA HIS A 108 -4.02 -4.00 13.78
C HIS A 108 -2.63 -4.41 14.27
#